data_AF-A0A8I2FX62-F1
#
_entry.id   AF-A0A8I2FX62-F1
#
_cell.length_a   1.000
_cell.length_b   1.000
_cell.length_c   1.000
_cell.angle_alpha   90.00
_cell.angle_beta   90.00
_cell.angle_gamma   90.00
#
_symmetry.space_group_name_H-M   'P 1'
#
loop_
_entity.id
_entity.type
_entity.pdbx_description
1 polymer ?
#
loop_
_entity_poly.entity_id
_entity_poly.type
_entity_poly.pdbx_seq_one_letter_code
_entity_poly.pdbx_strand_id
1 'polypeptide(L)'
;MKQILLIILIFSLIFISACKESEIKTKNWINHEDTNGFALSHPQGWKVSCQENGLIRINSSDSTILIQPFFSKKELISEAWTKKVPELFSEILPGIRLKNIRKIRSKPDEVYADFSFPLKGKEGSGALICSIYQGSGIFYLILSGKESFPAERTTMVSILKTFKFIQPSKSKRFKSLELKYKTWWDPKEHAFSVDIPSGWEVSGGLFRFASVDIRPSIIVFSPDKEIFISGGDSGIPPFVIPSRLLEMTGFREGSWYSPGYGVNMRVKQYLDGRRFAREYVTTKIASGYTNLTFTEEKDRPDVSKVLNNINRQYGAYGIQSTVNTGEVFFTCSKNNKNYVGYYFAGTRLTTAYGAGNWIIEYLFGFMAEKSKSDIARDVLGRMVKSFRINPQWMAMQTNIAAATSEIVSRTHNEISEIISSSYRYRQRVYDDLSRKWSNAILGLTDVKDPETGETWKVSSGRNYYWKKSDIIVGTDIYERPDIDFTPLVEW
;
A
#
# COMPACT_ATOMS: atom_id res chain seq x y z
N MET A 1 -10.19 -15.66 31.09
CA MET A 1 -11.33 -16.28 30.36
C MET A 1 -10.95 -17.20 29.20
N LYS A 2 -9.84 -16.98 28.46
CA LYS A 2 -9.39 -17.87 27.36
C LYS A 2 -8.85 -19.26 27.78
N GLN A 3 -8.44 -19.44 29.04
CA GLN A 3 -7.93 -20.74 29.54
C GLN A 3 -9.04 -21.76 29.90
N ILE A 4 -10.28 -21.31 30.13
CA ILE A 4 -11.38 -22.20 30.56
C ILE A 4 -11.99 -22.95 29.37
N LEU A 5 -11.88 -22.42 28.14
CA LEU A 5 -12.43 -23.06 26.94
C LEU A 5 -11.62 -24.29 26.48
N LEU A 6 -10.32 -24.36 26.80
CA LEU A 6 -9.43 -25.45 26.36
C LEU A 6 -9.58 -26.72 27.22
N ILE A 7 -9.90 -26.56 28.51
CA ILE A 7 -10.08 -27.69 29.45
C ILE A 7 -11.39 -28.45 29.16
N ILE A 8 -12.40 -27.79 28.60
CA ILE A 8 -13.69 -28.40 28.26
C ILE A 8 -13.67 -29.08 26.87
N LEU A 9 -12.68 -28.78 26.01
CA LEU A 9 -12.54 -29.40 24.67
C LEU A 9 -12.14 -30.89 24.72
N ILE A 10 -11.51 -31.34 25.82
CA ILE A 10 -10.86 -32.66 25.91
C ILE A 10 -11.78 -33.73 26.56
N PHE A 11 -12.86 -33.32 27.23
CA PHE A 11 -13.76 -34.26 27.91
C PHE A 11 -14.55 -35.15 26.93
N SER A 12 -14.78 -34.70 25.69
CA SER A 12 -15.54 -35.45 24.68
C SER A 12 -14.74 -36.57 23.98
N LEU A 13 -13.42 -36.66 24.20
CA LEU A 13 -12.57 -37.73 23.67
C LEU A 13 -12.39 -38.91 24.63
N ILE A 14 -12.94 -38.84 25.86
CA ILE A 14 -12.64 -39.77 26.95
C ILE A 14 -13.73 -40.83 27.17
N PHE A 15 -14.94 -40.71 26.62
CA PHE A 15 -16.06 -41.59 27.00
C PHE A 15 -16.30 -42.86 26.18
N ILE A 16 -15.35 -43.33 25.37
CA ILE A 16 -15.44 -44.67 24.76
C ILE A 16 -14.06 -45.35 24.79
N SER A 17 -13.70 -45.87 25.97
CA SER A 17 -12.93 -47.11 26.20
C SER A 17 -12.46 -47.14 27.65
N ALA A 18 -13.34 -47.60 28.53
CA ALA A 18 -12.93 -48.13 29.83
C ALA A 18 -12.45 -49.56 29.63
N CYS A 19 -11.14 -49.76 29.46
CA CYS A 19 -10.45 -50.98 29.86
C CYS A 19 -8.92 -50.85 29.73
N LYS A 20 -8.23 -51.08 30.84
CA LYS A 20 -6.77 -51.24 31.04
C LYS A 20 -5.90 -50.03 30.72
N GLU A 21 -5.58 -49.29 31.78
CA GLU A 21 -4.27 -48.64 31.93
C GLU A 21 -3.18 -49.70 31.83
N SER A 22 -2.57 -49.82 30.65
CA SER A 22 -1.22 -50.34 30.56
C SER A 22 -0.27 -49.15 30.69
N GLU A 23 0.63 -49.22 31.67
CA GLU A 23 1.73 -48.28 31.86
C GLU A 23 2.47 -48.08 30.54
N ILE A 24 2.31 -46.90 29.94
CA ILE A 24 3.09 -46.49 28.79
C ILE A 24 4.51 -46.27 29.30
N LYS A 25 5.38 -47.26 29.06
CA LYS A 25 6.84 -47.14 29.12
C LYS A 25 7.26 -45.75 28.66
N THR A 26 7.99 -45.06 29.51
CA THR A 26 8.53 -43.70 29.37
C THR A 26 9.18 -43.47 27.99
N LYS A 27 8.38 -43.11 26.97
CA LYS A 27 8.88 -42.50 25.74
C LYS A 27 9.41 -41.13 26.15
N ASN A 28 10.68 -40.81 25.89
CA ASN A 28 11.20 -39.46 26.10
C ASN A 28 10.39 -38.48 25.24
N TRP A 29 9.52 -37.70 25.88
CA TRP A 29 8.73 -36.65 25.22
C TRP A 29 9.60 -35.40 25.08
N ILE A 30 9.54 -34.79 23.91
CA ILE A 30 10.21 -33.54 23.56
C ILE A 30 9.16 -32.45 23.51
N ASN A 31 9.43 -31.32 24.18
CA ASN A 31 8.63 -30.11 24.02
C ASN A 31 9.11 -29.35 22.78
N HIS A 32 8.19 -29.11 21.85
CA HIS A 32 8.39 -28.33 20.64
C HIS A 32 7.70 -26.99 20.79
N GLU A 33 8.46 -25.91 20.64
CA GLU A 33 7.92 -24.55 20.51
C GLU A 33 8.28 -24.03 19.13
N ASP A 34 7.27 -23.61 18.38
CA ASP A 34 7.42 -23.17 17.00
C ASP A 34 7.34 -21.64 16.91
N THR A 35 8.19 -21.07 16.06
CA THR A 35 8.23 -19.62 15.82
C THR A 35 6.94 -19.09 15.21
N ASN A 36 6.11 -19.95 14.60
CA ASN A 36 4.81 -19.58 14.07
C ASN A 36 3.71 -19.46 15.14
N GLY A 37 4.02 -19.60 16.44
CA GLY A 37 3.08 -19.31 17.52
C GLY A 37 2.28 -20.50 18.03
N PHE A 38 2.89 -21.68 18.02
CA PHE A 38 2.31 -22.84 18.68
C PHE A 38 3.38 -23.63 19.45
N ALA A 39 2.92 -24.39 20.43
CA ALA A 39 3.74 -25.34 21.15
C ALA A 39 2.98 -26.65 21.32
N LEU A 40 3.71 -27.76 21.37
CA LEU A 40 3.21 -29.10 21.63
C LEU A 40 4.33 -29.98 22.19
N SER A 41 3.97 -31.12 22.76
CA SER A 41 4.93 -32.16 23.14
C SER A 41 4.73 -33.37 22.22
N HIS A 42 5.82 -34.01 21.82
CA HIS A 42 5.77 -35.23 21.01
C HIS A 42 6.86 -36.24 21.42
N PRO A 43 6.69 -37.54 21.16
CA PRO A 43 7.75 -38.51 21.40
C PRO A 43 8.99 -38.22 20.57
N GLN A 44 10.16 -38.58 21.09
CA GLN A 44 11.42 -38.54 20.35
C GLN A 44 11.30 -39.28 19.02
N GLY A 45 11.84 -38.69 17.95
CA GLY A 45 11.80 -39.24 16.58
C GLY A 45 10.65 -38.73 15.71
N TRP A 46 9.63 -38.08 16.29
CA TRP A 46 8.61 -37.37 15.52
C TRP A 46 9.15 -36.03 15.01
N LYS A 47 8.70 -35.61 13.83
CA LYS A 47 9.06 -34.35 13.20
C LYS A 47 7.86 -33.43 13.14
N VAL A 48 8.07 -32.15 13.43
CA VAL A 48 7.06 -31.09 13.35
C VAL A 48 7.46 -30.11 12.25
N SER A 49 6.49 -29.69 11.44
CA SER A 49 6.67 -28.68 10.40
C SER A 49 5.40 -27.83 10.26
N CYS A 50 5.55 -26.57 9.84
CA CYS A 50 4.46 -25.66 9.55
C CYS A 50 4.60 -25.14 8.11
N GLN A 51 3.54 -25.21 7.33
CA GLN A 51 3.48 -24.67 5.97
C GLN A 51 3.02 -23.20 5.97
N GLU A 52 3.26 -22.48 4.88
CA GLU A 52 2.91 -21.06 4.73
C GLU A 52 1.40 -20.77 4.88
N ASN A 53 0.56 -21.73 4.49
CA ASN A 53 -0.90 -21.67 4.66
C ASN A 53 -1.37 -21.92 6.11
N GLY A 54 -0.43 -22.10 7.06
CA GLY A 54 -0.72 -22.37 8.46
C GLY A 54 -0.99 -23.85 8.78
N LEU A 55 -0.82 -24.77 7.82
CA LEU A 55 -0.96 -26.21 8.07
C LEU A 55 0.22 -26.72 8.89
N ILE A 56 -0.06 -27.20 10.09
CA ILE A 56 0.92 -27.83 10.96
C ILE A 56 0.86 -29.33 10.74
N ARG A 57 2.00 -29.93 10.42
CA ARG A 57 2.16 -31.36 10.17
C ARG A 57 3.13 -31.95 11.19
N ILE A 58 2.69 -33.00 11.88
CA ILE A 58 3.49 -33.75 12.86
C ILE A 58 3.51 -35.21 12.40
N ASN A 59 4.68 -35.78 12.21
CA ASN A 59 4.81 -37.07 11.53
C ASN A 59 5.86 -37.96 12.18
N SER A 60 5.55 -39.25 12.25
CA SER A 60 6.49 -40.34 12.52
C SER A 60 6.78 -41.12 11.24
N SER A 61 7.40 -42.30 11.36
CA SER A 61 7.56 -43.24 10.24
C SER A 61 6.21 -43.69 9.66
N ASP A 62 5.20 -43.85 10.53
CA ASP A 62 3.96 -44.60 10.19
C ASP A 62 2.67 -43.83 10.48
N SER A 63 2.76 -42.65 11.12
CA SER A 63 1.61 -41.85 11.54
C SER A 63 1.79 -40.38 11.21
N THR A 64 0.68 -39.68 10.99
CA THR A 64 0.66 -38.24 10.71
C THR A 64 -0.50 -37.57 11.43
N ILE A 65 -0.23 -36.37 11.94
CA ILE A 65 -1.21 -35.45 12.51
C ILE A 65 -1.18 -34.18 11.69
N LEU A 66 -2.35 -33.67 11.34
CA LEU A 66 -2.54 -32.37 10.70
C LEU A 66 -3.35 -31.47 11.63
N ILE A 67 -2.91 -30.22 11.76
CA ILE A 67 -3.63 -29.18 12.50
C ILE A 67 -3.72 -27.95 11.60
N GLN A 68 -4.93 -27.45 11.36
CA GLN A 68 -5.16 -26.28 10.52
C GLN A 68 -6.10 -25.30 11.23
N PRO A 69 -5.60 -24.17 11.76
CA PRO A 69 -6.45 -23.04 12.08
C PRO A 69 -6.92 -22.34 10.80
N PHE A 70 -8.15 -21.80 10.82
CA PHE A 70 -8.69 -21.01 9.71
C PHE A 70 -9.68 -19.96 10.19
N PHE A 71 -9.87 -18.90 9.40
CA PHE A 71 -10.92 -17.91 9.59
C PHE A 71 -11.92 -17.97 8.44
N SER A 72 -13.21 -17.88 8.77
CA SER A 72 -14.29 -17.79 7.80
C SER A 72 -14.97 -16.44 7.87
N LYS A 73 -15.16 -15.82 6.70
CA LYS A 73 -15.93 -14.56 6.56
C LYS A 73 -17.45 -14.79 6.56
N LYS A 74 -17.90 -16.03 6.39
CA LYS A 74 -19.32 -16.42 6.41
C LYS A 74 -19.58 -17.32 7.62
N GLU A 75 -20.82 -17.32 8.13
CA GLU A 75 -21.25 -18.33 9.11
C GLU A 75 -21.10 -19.73 8.47
N LEU A 76 -20.04 -20.44 8.86
CA LEU A 76 -19.78 -21.80 8.44
C LEU A 76 -20.11 -22.74 9.59
N ILE A 77 -20.81 -23.83 9.27
CA ILE A 77 -21.09 -24.92 10.18
C ILE A 77 -20.01 -25.98 9.97
N SER A 78 -19.48 -26.53 11.07
CA SER A 78 -18.39 -27.51 11.10
C SER A 78 -18.67 -28.74 10.25
N GLU A 79 -19.91 -29.19 10.16
CA GLU A 79 -20.31 -30.32 9.30
C GLU A 79 -20.14 -30.01 7.81
N ALA A 80 -20.61 -28.85 7.37
CA ALA A 80 -20.50 -28.42 5.99
C ALA A 80 -19.03 -28.19 5.58
N TRP A 81 -18.21 -27.70 6.50
CA TRP A 81 -16.77 -27.58 6.30
C TRP A 81 -16.11 -28.97 6.18
N THR A 82 -16.47 -29.90 7.07
CA THR A 82 -15.93 -31.26 7.11
C THR A 82 -16.17 -32.01 5.80
N LYS A 83 -17.36 -31.83 5.18
CA LYS A 83 -17.68 -32.43 3.87
C LYS A 83 -16.78 -31.96 2.72
N LYS A 84 -16.06 -30.84 2.87
CA LYS A 84 -15.09 -30.32 1.88
C LYS A 84 -13.69 -30.88 2.04
N VAL A 85 -13.40 -31.62 3.11
CA VAL A 85 -12.06 -32.19 3.36
C VAL A 85 -11.52 -33.01 2.18
N PRO A 86 -12.30 -33.86 1.48
CA PRO A 86 -11.80 -34.60 0.32
C PRO A 86 -11.28 -33.72 -0.82
N GLU A 87 -11.88 -32.54 -1.01
CA GLU A 87 -11.44 -31.56 -2.01
C GLU A 87 -10.19 -30.82 -1.51
N LEU A 88 -10.27 -30.27 -0.29
CA LEU A 88 -9.22 -29.43 0.30
C LEU A 88 -7.89 -30.15 0.54
N PHE A 89 -7.94 -31.45 0.85
CA PHE A 89 -6.77 -32.25 1.18
C PHE A 89 -6.48 -33.33 0.13
N SER A 90 -7.01 -33.19 -1.09
CA SER A 90 -6.83 -34.15 -2.18
C SER A 90 -5.36 -34.44 -2.51
N GLU A 91 -4.48 -33.44 -2.42
CA GLU A 91 -3.03 -33.61 -2.63
C GLU A 91 -2.35 -34.39 -1.49
N ILE A 92 -2.87 -34.27 -0.27
CA ILE A 92 -2.25 -34.87 0.93
C ILE A 92 -2.84 -36.26 1.22
N LEU A 93 -4.13 -36.44 0.97
CA LEU A 93 -4.91 -37.65 1.20
C LEU A 93 -5.75 -37.98 -0.05
N PRO A 94 -5.10 -38.36 -1.16
CA PRO A 94 -5.81 -38.68 -2.39
C PRO A 94 -6.78 -39.84 -2.15
N GLY A 95 -8.04 -39.68 -2.54
CA GLY A 95 -9.05 -40.73 -2.39
C GLY A 95 -9.58 -40.94 -0.96
N ILE A 96 -9.44 -39.95 -0.07
CA ILE A 96 -10.06 -39.98 1.27
C ILE A 96 -11.58 -40.18 1.19
N ARG A 97 -12.10 -41.05 2.06
CA ARG A 97 -13.53 -41.35 2.21
C ARG A 97 -13.95 -41.13 3.65
N LEU A 98 -14.76 -40.10 3.89
CA LEU A 98 -15.32 -39.82 5.20
C LEU A 98 -16.37 -40.86 5.59
N LYS A 99 -16.39 -41.24 6.87
CA LYS A 99 -17.30 -42.21 7.50
C LYS A 99 -17.75 -41.64 8.85
N ASN A 100 -18.93 -42.05 9.33
CA ASN A 100 -19.41 -41.72 10.69
C ASN A 100 -19.33 -40.23 11.07
N ILE A 101 -19.72 -39.32 10.15
CA ILE A 101 -19.77 -37.89 10.44
C ILE A 101 -20.85 -37.67 11.51
N ARG A 102 -20.46 -37.13 12.67
CA ARG A 102 -21.38 -36.86 13.78
C ARG A 102 -21.05 -35.55 14.46
N LYS A 103 -22.09 -34.82 14.85
CA LYS A 103 -21.96 -33.63 15.68
C LYS A 103 -21.61 -34.01 17.12
N ILE A 104 -20.56 -33.41 17.66
CA ILE A 104 -20.11 -33.64 19.06
C ILE A 104 -20.80 -32.65 19.99
N ARG A 105 -20.84 -31.36 19.61
CA ARG A 105 -21.49 -30.29 20.38
C ARG A 105 -21.89 -29.13 19.47
N SER A 106 -22.81 -28.29 19.95
CA SER A 106 -23.34 -27.13 19.21
C SER A 106 -22.65 -25.80 19.54
N LYS A 107 -21.96 -25.68 20.70
CA LYS A 107 -21.26 -24.46 21.08
C LYS A 107 -19.97 -24.77 21.87
N PRO A 108 -18.78 -24.52 21.30
CA PRO A 108 -18.56 -24.24 19.88
C PRO A 108 -19.08 -25.38 18.99
N ASP A 109 -19.36 -25.08 17.73
CA ASP A 109 -19.94 -26.05 16.79
C ASP A 109 -18.86 -27.06 16.38
N GLU A 110 -19.04 -28.32 16.74
CA GLU A 110 -18.03 -29.36 16.54
C GLU A 110 -18.57 -30.61 15.87
N VAL A 111 -17.78 -31.14 14.94
CA VAL A 111 -18.05 -32.39 14.24
C VAL A 111 -16.83 -33.31 14.29
N TYR A 112 -17.11 -34.59 14.49
CA TYR A 112 -16.17 -35.70 14.37
C TYR A 112 -16.47 -36.48 13.09
N ALA A 113 -15.45 -37.00 12.42
CA ALA A 113 -15.61 -38.04 11.42
C ALA A 113 -14.47 -39.05 11.46
N ASP A 114 -14.76 -40.31 11.16
CA ASP A 114 -13.75 -41.29 10.78
C ASP A 114 -13.49 -41.18 9.29
N PHE A 115 -12.37 -41.70 8.80
CA PHE A 115 -12.15 -41.83 7.37
C PHE A 115 -11.19 -42.97 7.04
N SER A 116 -11.22 -43.37 5.76
CA SER A 116 -10.24 -44.27 5.16
C SER A 116 -9.62 -43.63 3.93
N PHE A 117 -8.39 -44.00 3.61
CA PHE A 117 -7.67 -43.48 2.44
C PHE A 117 -6.65 -44.52 1.93
N PRO A 118 -6.30 -44.52 0.63
CA PRO A 118 -5.19 -45.33 0.12
C PRO A 118 -3.83 -44.87 0.69
N LEU A 119 -3.01 -45.80 1.17
CA LEU A 119 -1.67 -45.55 1.69
C LEU A 119 -0.69 -46.62 1.17
N LYS A 120 0.14 -46.27 0.17
CA LYS A 120 1.20 -47.14 -0.39
C LYS A 120 0.74 -48.59 -0.69
N GLY A 121 -0.43 -48.74 -1.34
CA GLY A 121 -1.01 -50.04 -1.68
C GLY A 121 -1.76 -50.76 -0.55
N LYS A 122 -1.82 -50.18 0.66
CA LYS A 122 -2.64 -50.64 1.78
C LYS A 122 -3.74 -49.63 2.11
N GLU A 123 -4.71 -50.03 2.94
CA GLU A 123 -5.73 -49.11 3.46
C GLU A 123 -5.17 -48.36 4.69
N GLY A 124 -5.27 -47.04 4.67
CA GLY A 124 -5.05 -46.16 5.81
C GLY A 124 -6.37 -45.84 6.51
N SER A 125 -6.29 -45.52 7.79
CA SER A 125 -7.43 -45.08 8.59
C SER A 125 -7.07 -43.84 9.38
N GLY A 126 -8.08 -43.02 9.66
CA GLY A 126 -7.91 -41.80 10.41
C GLY A 126 -9.20 -41.28 11.03
N ALA A 127 -9.04 -40.26 11.85
CA ALA A 127 -10.13 -39.53 12.47
C ALA A 127 -9.86 -38.03 12.38
N LEU A 128 -10.93 -37.24 12.25
CA LEU A 128 -10.85 -35.79 12.22
C LEU A 128 -11.86 -35.16 13.18
N ILE A 129 -11.52 -33.95 13.64
CA ILE A 129 -12.42 -33.06 14.37
C ILE A 129 -12.32 -31.67 13.75
N CYS A 130 -13.47 -31.06 13.47
CA CYS A 130 -13.57 -29.66 13.10
C CYS A 130 -14.35 -28.92 14.19
N SER A 131 -13.78 -27.84 14.73
CA SER A 131 -14.41 -26.97 15.72
C SER A 131 -14.49 -25.55 15.19
N ILE A 132 -15.69 -24.96 15.17
CA ILE A 132 -15.92 -23.58 14.72
C ILE A 132 -16.62 -22.78 15.81
N TYR A 133 -16.10 -21.58 16.09
CA TYR A 133 -16.67 -20.61 17.02
C TYR A 133 -16.51 -19.19 16.48
N GLN A 134 -17.64 -18.48 16.30
CA GLN A 134 -17.65 -17.06 15.90
C GLN A 134 -16.75 -16.74 14.68
N GLY A 135 -16.81 -17.58 13.64
CA GLY A 135 -16.03 -17.39 12.41
C GLY A 135 -14.57 -17.84 12.50
N SER A 136 -14.08 -18.28 13.65
CA SER A 136 -12.77 -18.92 13.81
C SER A 136 -12.95 -20.44 13.86
N GLY A 137 -12.16 -21.17 13.08
CA GLY A 137 -12.19 -22.62 13.04
C GLY A 137 -10.82 -23.23 13.33
N ILE A 138 -10.82 -24.44 13.88
CA ILE A 138 -9.65 -25.29 13.93
C ILE A 138 -10.03 -26.71 13.52
N PHE A 139 -9.19 -27.28 12.68
CA PHE A 139 -9.32 -28.63 12.17
C PHE A 139 -8.14 -29.47 12.65
N TYR A 140 -8.45 -30.65 13.17
CA TYR A 140 -7.49 -31.66 13.56
C TYR A 140 -7.75 -32.92 12.77
N LEU A 141 -6.69 -33.57 12.31
CA LEU A 141 -6.76 -34.86 11.64
C LEU A 141 -5.60 -35.74 12.10
N ILE A 142 -5.89 -36.99 12.42
CA ILE A 142 -4.91 -38.02 12.77
C ILE A 142 -5.06 -39.18 11.80
N LEU A 143 -3.96 -39.73 11.32
CA LEU A 143 -3.96 -40.81 10.33
C LEU A 143 -2.75 -41.74 10.48
N SER A 144 -2.95 -43.00 10.16
CA SER A 144 -1.87 -44.00 10.01
C SER A 144 -2.35 -45.16 9.13
N GLY A 145 -1.54 -46.22 9.00
CA GLY A 145 -2.02 -47.49 8.44
C GLY A 145 -3.20 -48.04 9.24
N LYS A 146 -4.17 -48.68 8.57
CA LYS A 146 -5.41 -49.17 9.21
C LYS A 146 -5.16 -50.10 10.40
N GLU A 147 -4.17 -50.99 10.30
CA GLU A 147 -3.82 -51.94 11.36
C GLU A 147 -3.12 -51.27 12.55
N SER A 148 -2.30 -50.24 12.31
CA SER A 148 -1.57 -49.52 13.37
C SER A 148 -2.39 -48.42 14.03
N PHE A 149 -3.48 -47.96 13.40
CA PHE A 149 -4.25 -46.82 13.86
C PHE A 149 -4.78 -46.95 15.29
N PRO A 150 -5.36 -48.08 15.73
CA PRO A 150 -5.83 -48.21 17.11
C PRO A 150 -4.71 -48.03 18.15
N ALA A 151 -3.50 -48.55 17.88
CA ALA A 151 -2.36 -48.47 18.78
C ALA A 151 -1.73 -47.07 18.80
N GLU A 152 -1.60 -46.43 17.64
CA GLU A 152 -0.98 -45.11 17.51
C GLU A 152 -1.92 -43.95 17.87
N ARG A 153 -3.24 -44.18 17.82
CA ARG A 153 -4.26 -43.18 18.17
C ARG A 153 -4.03 -42.58 19.55
N THR A 154 -3.69 -43.39 20.55
CA THR A 154 -3.43 -42.90 21.92
C THR A 154 -2.25 -41.92 21.95
N THR A 155 -1.17 -42.21 21.22
CA THR A 155 -0.01 -41.32 21.11
C THR A 155 -0.40 -40.02 20.39
N MET A 156 -1.07 -40.12 19.23
CA MET A 156 -1.46 -38.94 18.44
C MET A 156 -2.43 -38.02 19.20
N VAL A 157 -3.40 -38.60 19.91
CA VAL A 157 -4.31 -37.84 20.76
C VAL A 157 -3.55 -37.18 21.91
N SER A 158 -2.58 -37.86 22.51
CA SER A 158 -1.75 -37.28 23.58
C SER A 158 -0.93 -36.10 23.07
N ILE A 159 -0.40 -36.15 21.84
CA ILE A 159 0.24 -34.99 21.18
C ILE A 159 -0.76 -33.84 21.04
N LEU A 160 -1.94 -34.11 20.47
CA LEU A 160 -2.98 -33.08 20.29
C LEU A 160 -3.43 -32.42 21.61
N LYS A 161 -3.47 -33.16 22.72
CA LYS A 161 -3.80 -32.62 24.05
C LYS A 161 -2.80 -31.58 24.56
N THR A 162 -1.55 -31.66 24.10
CA THR A 162 -0.50 -30.70 24.49
C THR A 162 -0.41 -29.50 23.55
N PHE A 163 -1.10 -29.56 22.40
CA PHE A 163 -1.11 -28.49 21.43
C PHE A 163 -1.77 -27.23 22.01
N LYS A 164 -1.05 -26.12 21.92
CA LYS A 164 -1.53 -24.81 22.34
C LYS A 164 -0.99 -23.73 21.42
N PHE A 165 -1.81 -22.73 21.15
CA PHE A 165 -1.30 -21.47 20.63
C PHE A 165 -0.51 -20.77 21.73
N ILE A 166 0.72 -20.41 21.41
CA ILE A 166 1.55 -19.52 22.22
C ILE A 166 1.66 -18.20 21.48
N GLN A 167 2.08 -17.14 22.15
CA GLN A 167 2.60 -16.01 21.38
C GLN A 167 3.75 -16.54 20.52
N PRO A 168 3.80 -16.24 19.20
CA PRO A 168 4.95 -16.54 18.35
C PRO A 168 6.21 -16.34 19.15
N SER A 169 6.90 -17.44 19.45
CA SER A 169 8.16 -17.34 20.15
C SER A 169 9.01 -16.48 19.23
N LYS A 170 9.39 -15.29 19.72
CA LYS A 170 10.39 -14.47 19.04
C LYS A 170 11.50 -15.44 18.71
N SER A 171 11.70 -15.69 17.41
CA SER A 171 12.69 -16.61 16.85
C SER A 171 13.87 -16.68 17.79
N LYS A 172 14.23 -17.89 18.29
CA LYS A 172 15.32 -18.15 19.25
C LYS A 172 16.13 -16.89 19.42
N ARG A 173 15.70 -16.03 20.35
CA ARG A 173 16.20 -14.65 20.44
C ARG A 173 17.69 -14.85 20.58
N PHE A 174 18.47 -14.60 19.52
CA PHE A 174 19.93 -14.55 19.59
C PHE A 174 20.16 -13.77 20.84
N LYS A 175 20.67 -14.43 21.91
CA LYS A 175 20.67 -13.96 23.29
C LYS A 175 20.78 -12.45 23.22
N SER A 176 19.63 -11.76 23.24
CA SER A 176 19.68 -10.41 22.68
C SER A 176 20.58 -9.73 23.67
N LEU A 177 21.71 -9.18 23.23
CA LEU A 177 22.18 -7.98 23.88
C LEU A 177 20.89 -7.19 24.07
N GLU A 178 20.44 -7.01 25.31
CA GLU A 178 19.29 -6.17 25.56
C GLU A 178 19.73 -4.83 25.03
N LEU A 179 19.36 -4.56 23.78
CA LEU A 179 19.72 -3.33 23.11
C LEU A 179 19.06 -2.27 23.97
N LYS A 180 19.87 -1.49 24.66
CA LYS A 180 19.39 -0.31 25.37
C LYS A 180 19.00 0.68 24.30
N TYR A 181 17.87 1.34 24.44
CA TYR A 181 17.42 2.33 23.47
C TYR A 181 17.59 3.74 24.06
N LYS A 182 17.88 4.69 23.18
CA LYS A 182 17.82 6.12 23.48
C LYS A 182 16.86 6.77 22.51
N THR A 183 16.14 7.79 22.96
CA THR A 183 15.35 8.63 22.07
C THR A 183 16.29 9.56 21.31
N TRP A 184 16.27 9.46 19.99
CA TRP A 184 16.93 10.39 19.10
C TRP A 184 15.93 11.42 18.61
N TRP A 185 16.35 12.67 18.62
CA TRP A 185 15.56 13.81 18.19
C TRP A 185 16.09 14.29 16.86
N ASP A 186 15.19 14.69 15.97
CA ASP A 186 15.55 15.43 14.76
C ASP A 186 16.46 16.61 15.13
N PRO A 187 17.73 16.62 14.67
CA PRO A 187 18.70 17.64 15.07
C PRO A 187 18.55 18.93 14.26
N LYS A 188 17.68 18.97 13.24
CA LYS A 188 17.53 20.11 12.34
C LYS A 188 16.40 21.03 12.76
N GLU A 189 15.19 20.49 12.87
CA GLU A 189 14.00 21.29 13.18
C GLU A 189 13.27 20.82 14.46
N HIS A 190 13.80 19.81 15.15
CA HIS A 190 13.09 19.16 16.26
C HIS A 190 11.67 18.71 15.88
N ALA A 191 11.49 18.30 14.62
CA ALA A 191 10.19 17.97 14.05
C ALA A 191 9.64 16.62 14.51
N PHE A 192 10.52 15.68 14.86
CA PHE A 192 10.15 14.35 15.30
C PHE A 192 11.20 13.74 16.23
N SER A 193 10.82 12.64 16.87
CA SER A 193 11.70 11.78 17.66
C SER A 193 11.45 10.30 17.36
N VAL A 194 12.45 9.46 17.61
CA VAL A 194 12.39 8.01 17.41
C VAL A 194 13.37 7.29 18.35
N ASP A 195 12.98 6.13 18.86
CA ASP A 195 13.90 5.28 19.64
C ASP A 195 14.89 4.57 18.72
N ILE A 196 16.18 4.71 19.02
CA ILE A 196 17.26 3.99 18.35
C ILE A 196 18.10 3.19 19.35
N PRO A 197 18.73 2.08 18.93
CA PRO A 197 19.65 1.36 19.81
C PRO A 197 20.84 2.23 20.22
N SER A 198 21.25 2.10 21.48
CA SER A 198 22.41 2.78 22.03
C SER A 198 23.68 2.23 21.39
N GLY A 199 24.59 3.13 21.03
CA GLY A 199 25.84 2.79 20.34
C GLY A 199 25.70 2.59 18.82
N TRP A 200 24.49 2.62 18.27
CA TRP A 200 24.30 2.62 16.82
C TRP A 200 24.52 4.02 16.26
N GLU A 201 25.06 4.06 15.05
CA GLU A 201 25.24 5.32 14.32
C GLU A 201 23.90 5.75 13.75
N VAL A 202 23.56 7.02 13.90
CA VAL A 202 22.35 7.62 13.38
C VAL A 202 22.69 8.92 12.69
N SER A 203 22.07 9.16 11.54
CA SER A 203 22.16 10.41 10.80
C SER A 203 20.82 10.73 10.15
N GLY A 204 20.57 12.00 9.87
CA GLY A 204 19.33 12.45 9.26
C GLY A 204 18.75 13.68 9.94
N GLY A 205 17.44 13.85 9.76
CA GLY A 205 16.63 14.93 10.29
C GLY A 205 15.51 15.31 9.33
N LEU A 206 14.82 16.41 9.62
CA LEU A 206 13.91 17.02 8.67
C LEU A 206 14.69 17.90 7.68
N PHE A 207 14.52 17.66 6.39
CA PHE A 207 15.09 18.49 5.34
C PHE A 207 14.00 19.35 4.70
N ARG A 208 14.21 20.66 4.67
CA ARG A 208 13.27 21.62 4.07
C ARG A 208 13.84 22.17 2.76
N PHE A 209 13.10 21.97 1.68
CA PHE A 209 13.43 22.46 0.35
C PHE A 209 12.53 23.63 -0.07
N ALA A 210 11.33 23.71 0.50
CA ALA A 210 10.41 24.84 0.37
C ALA A 210 9.48 24.91 1.60
N SER A 211 8.65 25.95 1.70
CA SER A 211 7.69 26.13 2.81
C SER A 211 6.79 24.91 3.04
N VAL A 212 6.41 24.22 1.94
CA VAL A 212 5.56 23.02 1.94
C VAL A 212 6.28 21.75 1.47
N ASP A 213 7.56 21.84 1.09
CA ASP A 213 8.38 20.71 0.68
C ASP A 213 9.37 20.36 1.79
N ILE A 214 8.93 19.45 2.65
CA ILE A 214 9.66 18.94 3.80
C ILE A 214 9.79 17.42 3.68
N ARG A 215 10.98 16.91 3.98
CA ARG A 215 11.33 15.50 3.74
C ARG A 215 12.08 14.96 4.95
N PRO A 216 11.40 14.26 5.87
CA PRO A 216 12.10 13.56 6.95
C PRO A 216 12.94 12.43 6.36
N SER A 217 14.17 12.29 6.85
CA SER A 217 15.00 11.12 6.54
C SER A 217 15.84 10.75 7.74
N ILE A 218 15.94 9.46 8.02
CA ILE A 218 16.79 8.89 9.04
C ILE A 218 17.47 7.65 8.50
N ILE A 219 18.76 7.52 8.80
CA ILE A 219 19.57 6.35 8.51
C ILE A 219 20.23 5.90 9.80
N VAL A 220 20.16 4.59 10.07
CA VAL A 220 20.73 3.98 11.28
C VAL A 220 21.58 2.77 10.88
N PHE A 221 22.79 2.68 11.43
CA PHE A 221 23.70 1.55 11.24
C PHE A 221 24.08 0.88 12.55
N SER A 222 24.18 -0.45 12.55
CA SER A 222 24.83 -1.18 13.63
C SER A 222 26.32 -0.83 13.74
N PRO A 223 26.95 -1.01 14.91
CA PRO A 223 28.38 -0.72 15.11
C PRO A 223 29.30 -1.44 14.11
N ASP A 224 28.94 -2.66 13.73
CA ASP A 224 29.66 -3.50 12.77
C ASP A 224 29.28 -3.25 11.30
N LYS A 225 28.35 -2.31 11.03
CA LYS A 225 27.83 -1.98 9.69
C LYS A 225 27.16 -3.13 8.95
N GLU A 226 26.80 -4.21 9.64
CA GLU A 226 26.10 -5.35 9.04
C GLU A 226 24.58 -5.20 9.05
N ILE A 227 24.05 -4.17 9.73
CA ILE A 227 22.64 -3.78 9.70
C ILE A 227 22.55 -2.32 9.28
N PHE A 228 21.70 -2.07 8.28
CA PHE A 228 21.29 -0.76 7.81
C PHE A 228 19.77 -0.64 7.91
N ILE A 229 19.29 0.45 8.50
CA ILE A 229 17.85 0.77 8.60
C ILE A 229 17.66 2.19 8.09
N SER A 230 16.62 2.41 7.29
CA SER A 230 16.25 3.75 6.83
C SER A 230 14.76 4.02 7.04
N GLY A 231 14.43 5.30 7.23
CA GLY A 231 13.08 5.83 7.24
C GLY A 231 13.07 7.18 6.51
N GLY A 232 12.24 7.31 5.48
CA GLY A 232 12.21 8.46 4.58
C GLY A 232 13.50 8.62 3.77
N ASP A 233 13.46 9.53 2.79
CA ASP A 233 14.59 9.84 1.92
C ASP A 233 14.46 11.27 1.38
N SER A 234 15.32 12.16 1.84
CA SER A 234 15.29 13.58 1.44
C SER A 234 15.69 13.78 -0.03
N GLY A 235 16.33 12.80 -0.66
CA GLY A 235 16.69 12.83 -2.07
C GLY A 235 15.52 12.57 -3.02
N ILE A 236 14.36 12.09 -2.52
CA ILE A 236 13.19 11.79 -3.35
C ILE A 236 12.30 13.04 -3.41
N PRO A 237 12.09 13.65 -4.60
CA PRO A 237 11.22 14.80 -4.73
C PRO A 237 9.74 14.41 -4.68
N PRO A 238 8.83 15.39 -4.48
CA PRO A 238 7.45 15.23 -4.91
C PRO A 238 7.38 15.04 -6.43
N PHE A 239 6.30 14.39 -6.88
CA PHE A 239 6.09 14.09 -8.29
C PHE A 239 4.81 14.72 -8.80
N VAL A 240 4.79 15.05 -10.09
CA VAL A 240 3.58 15.43 -10.82
C VAL A 240 3.31 14.38 -11.90
N ILE A 241 2.05 13.97 -12.05
CA ILE A 241 1.69 12.99 -13.07
C ILE A 241 1.80 13.63 -14.45
N PRO A 242 2.27 12.91 -15.48
CA PRO A 242 2.23 13.39 -16.85
C PRO A 242 0.81 13.78 -17.25
N SER A 243 0.67 14.91 -17.94
CA SER A 243 -0.60 15.40 -18.47
C SER A 243 -0.38 16.05 -19.83
N ARG A 244 -1.44 16.15 -20.64
CA ARG A 244 -1.39 16.82 -21.94
C ARG A 244 -0.94 18.27 -21.83
N LEU A 245 -1.33 18.97 -20.77
CA LEU A 245 -0.93 20.36 -20.53
C LEU A 245 0.59 20.46 -20.27
N LEU A 246 1.14 19.58 -19.42
CA LEU A 246 2.58 19.53 -19.17
C LEU A 246 3.36 19.19 -20.45
N GLU A 247 2.87 18.22 -21.24
CA GLU A 247 3.49 17.86 -22.51
C GLU A 247 3.48 19.01 -23.52
N MET A 248 2.34 19.68 -23.69
CA MET A 248 2.19 20.85 -24.59
C MET A 248 3.07 22.03 -24.17
N THR A 249 3.43 22.12 -22.89
CA THR A 249 4.31 23.17 -22.35
C THR A 249 5.77 22.72 -22.23
N GLY A 250 6.12 21.55 -22.79
CA GLY A 250 7.49 21.04 -22.90
C GLY A 250 7.97 20.17 -21.74
N PHE A 251 7.14 19.92 -20.73
CA PHE A 251 7.47 19.10 -19.56
C PHE A 251 7.06 17.64 -19.77
N ARG A 252 8.00 16.84 -20.30
CA ARG A 252 7.84 15.39 -20.49
C ARG A 252 8.27 14.60 -19.25
N GLU A 253 7.91 13.31 -19.20
CA GLU A 253 8.36 12.41 -18.13
C GLU A 253 9.89 12.44 -17.95
N GLY A 254 10.32 12.51 -16.69
CA GLY A 254 11.71 12.70 -16.30
C GLY A 254 12.12 14.16 -16.08
N SER A 255 11.39 15.13 -16.65
CA SER A 255 11.67 16.56 -16.52
C SER A 255 11.37 17.10 -15.12
N TRP A 256 11.99 18.21 -14.77
CA TRP A 256 11.63 19.00 -13.59
C TRP A 256 10.54 20.01 -13.94
N TYR A 257 9.55 20.13 -13.07
CA TYR A 257 8.45 21.07 -13.17
C TYR A 257 8.30 21.80 -11.82
N SER A 258 8.17 23.12 -11.86
CA SER A 258 7.89 23.93 -10.67
C SER A 258 6.54 24.63 -10.83
N PRO A 259 5.61 24.46 -9.88
CA PRO A 259 4.39 25.26 -9.81
C PRO A 259 4.63 26.63 -9.14
N GLY A 260 5.89 27.00 -8.87
CA GLY A 260 6.29 28.19 -8.10
C GLY A 260 6.63 27.88 -6.64
N TYR A 261 6.86 28.94 -5.85
CA TYR A 261 7.06 28.88 -4.38
C TYR A 261 8.22 27.99 -3.91
N GLY A 262 9.24 27.82 -4.75
CA GLY A 262 10.42 26.99 -4.47
C GLY A 262 10.17 25.48 -4.54
N VAL A 263 8.94 25.04 -4.84
CA VAL A 263 8.61 23.62 -4.99
C VAL A 263 9.12 23.14 -6.35
N ASN A 264 9.88 22.05 -6.34
CA ASN A 264 10.33 21.39 -7.57
C ASN A 264 9.83 19.95 -7.56
N MET A 265 9.00 19.63 -8.55
CA MET A 265 8.43 18.31 -8.74
C MET A 265 9.07 17.63 -9.94
N ARG A 266 9.25 16.33 -9.88
CA ARG A 266 9.66 15.55 -11.05
C ARG A 266 8.42 15.03 -11.78
N VAL A 267 8.37 15.20 -13.10
CA VAL A 267 7.31 14.63 -13.92
C VAL A 267 7.54 13.12 -13.97
N LYS A 268 6.63 12.33 -13.38
CA LYS A 268 6.76 10.87 -13.32
C LYS A 268 5.40 10.22 -13.19
N GLN A 269 5.17 9.15 -13.94
CA GLN A 269 3.96 8.34 -13.79
C GLN A 269 3.77 7.87 -12.35
N TYR A 270 2.51 7.80 -11.92
CA TYR A 270 2.20 7.33 -10.57
C TYR A 270 2.60 5.88 -10.39
N LEU A 271 3.26 5.59 -9.26
CA LEU A 271 3.59 4.25 -8.82
C LEU A 271 2.89 3.95 -7.50
N ASP A 272 2.23 2.80 -7.43
CA ASP A 272 1.75 2.26 -6.16
C ASP A 272 2.92 1.90 -5.24
N GLY A 273 2.63 1.73 -3.96
CA GLY A 273 3.65 1.47 -2.94
C GLY A 273 4.53 0.25 -3.24
N ARG A 274 3.98 -0.86 -3.76
CA ARG A 274 4.77 -2.06 -4.08
C ARG A 274 5.73 -1.81 -5.23
N ARG A 275 5.25 -1.22 -6.33
CA ARG A 275 6.08 -0.87 -7.50
C ARG A 275 7.17 0.13 -7.12
N PHE A 276 6.82 1.14 -6.32
CA PHE A 276 7.79 2.12 -5.84
C PHE A 276 8.85 1.48 -4.94
N ALA A 277 8.46 0.62 -3.98
CA ALA A 277 9.40 -0.07 -3.11
C ALA A 277 10.38 -0.94 -3.91
N ARG A 278 9.90 -1.67 -4.93
CA ARG A 278 10.75 -2.43 -5.85
C ARG A 278 11.75 -1.54 -6.59
N GLU A 279 11.28 -0.43 -7.18
CA GLU A 279 12.15 0.50 -7.90
C GLU A 279 13.20 1.11 -6.96
N TYR A 280 12.78 1.55 -5.79
CA TYR A 280 13.64 2.15 -4.78
C TYR A 280 14.73 1.19 -4.30
N VAL A 281 14.36 -0.07 -4.05
CA VAL A 281 15.34 -1.10 -3.69
C VAL A 281 16.33 -1.33 -4.82
N THR A 282 15.84 -1.47 -6.05
CA THR A 282 16.68 -1.75 -7.22
C THR A 282 17.69 -0.63 -7.50
N THR A 283 17.23 0.62 -7.41
CA THR A 283 18.02 1.79 -7.83
C THR A 283 18.90 2.34 -6.73
N LYS A 284 18.45 2.30 -5.47
CA LYS A 284 19.15 2.94 -4.36
C LYS A 284 19.69 1.94 -3.33
N ILE A 285 18.85 1.06 -2.81
CA ILE A 285 19.24 0.21 -1.66
C ILE A 285 20.22 -0.89 -2.07
N ALA A 286 19.95 -1.57 -3.18
CA ALA A 286 20.80 -2.62 -3.71
C ALA A 286 21.98 -2.06 -4.53
N SER A 287 22.15 -0.73 -4.58
CA SER A 287 23.30 -0.13 -5.24
C SER A 287 24.60 -0.58 -4.57
N GLY A 288 25.48 -1.20 -5.35
CA GLY A 288 26.72 -1.81 -4.83
C GLY A 288 26.54 -3.20 -4.19
N TYR A 289 25.41 -3.86 -4.41
CA TYR A 289 25.19 -5.28 -4.13
C TYR A 289 25.00 -6.06 -5.44
N THR A 290 25.31 -7.35 -5.41
CA THR A 290 25.09 -8.27 -6.54
C THR A 290 24.00 -9.28 -6.20
N ASN A 291 23.52 -10.04 -7.19
CA ASN A 291 22.52 -11.11 -7.02
C ASN A 291 21.22 -10.66 -6.33
N LEU A 292 20.75 -9.45 -6.62
CA LEU A 292 19.47 -8.96 -6.11
C LEU A 292 18.34 -9.88 -6.58
N THR A 293 17.65 -10.48 -5.63
CA THR A 293 16.49 -11.35 -5.87
C THR A 293 15.36 -10.94 -4.94
N PHE A 294 14.22 -10.53 -5.50
CA PHE A 294 13.01 -10.31 -4.73
C PHE A 294 12.38 -11.66 -4.37
N THR A 295 12.28 -11.96 -3.08
CA THR A 295 11.70 -13.21 -2.57
C THR A 295 10.19 -13.10 -2.39
N GLU A 296 9.69 -11.89 -2.16
CA GLU A 296 8.28 -11.64 -1.98
C GLU A 296 7.96 -10.17 -2.30
N GLU A 297 6.80 -9.93 -2.91
CA GLU A 297 6.28 -8.61 -3.19
C GLU A 297 4.78 -8.61 -2.96
N LYS A 298 4.29 -7.73 -2.09
CA LYS A 298 2.88 -7.72 -1.68
C LYS A 298 2.33 -6.31 -1.69
N ASP A 299 1.16 -6.15 -2.27
CA ASP A 299 0.33 -4.98 -2.00
C ASP A 299 -0.25 -5.11 -0.58
N ARG A 300 -0.43 -3.97 0.11
CA ARG A 300 -0.97 -3.91 1.48
C ARG A 300 -2.31 -3.17 1.49
N PRO A 301 -3.37 -3.74 0.87
CA PRO A 301 -4.69 -3.09 0.84
C PRO A 301 -5.32 -2.97 2.23
N ASP A 302 -4.93 -3.83 3.19
CA ASP A 302 -5.29 -3.73 4.59
C ASP A 302 -4.78 -2.43 5.23
N VAL A 303 -3.51 -2.08 5.02
CA VAL A 303 -2.91 -0.83 5.53
C VAL A 303 -3.43 0.36 4.73
N SER A 304 -3.51 0.24 3.41
CA SER A 304 -4.03 1.28 2.52
C SER A 304 -5.44 1.72 2.94
N LYS A 305 -6.32 0.77 3.28
CA LYS A 305 -7.68 1.07 3.77
C LYS A 305 -7.67 1.87 5.06
N VAL A 306 -6.82 1.50 6.03
CA VAL A 306 -6.70 2.22 7.30
C VAL A 306 -6.22 3.66 7.07
N LEU A 307 -5.15 3.84 6.30
CA LEU A 307 -4.60 5.17 5.99
C LEU A 307 -5.59 6.04 5.22
N ASN A 308 -6.30 5.47 4.24
CA ASN A 308 -7.33 6.19 3.50
C ASN A 308 -8.55 6.55 4.35
N ASN A 309 -8.89 5.75 5.37
CA ASN A 309 -9.94 6.10 6.32
C ASN A 309 -9.54 7.29 7.19
N ILE A 310 -8.28 7.33 7.64
CA ILE A 310 -7.73 8.46 8.39
C ILE A 310 -7.72 9.71 7.51
N ASN A 311 -7.18 9.62 6.29
CA ASN A 311 -7.06 10.76 5.38
C ASN A 311 -8.42 11.32 4.92
N ARG A 312 -9.46 10.49 4.83
CA ARG A 312 -10.83 10.96 4.52
C ARG A 312 -11.37 11.98 5.53
N GLN A 313 -10.93 11.92 6.78
CA GLN A 313 -11.35 12.87 7.82
C GLN A 313 -10.79 14.29 7.59
N TYR A 314 -9.73 14.40 6.79
CA TYR A 314 -9.05 15.66 6.48
C TYR A 314 -9.24 16.08 5.00
N GLY A 315 -10.14 15.42 4.27
CA GLY A 315 -10.41 15.71 2.87
C GLY A 315 -11.16 17.03 2.67
N ALA A 316 -10.68 17.88 1.78
CA ALA A 316 -11.38 19.07 1.32
C ALA A 316 -12.26 18.76 0.10
N TYR A 317 -13.35 19.51 -0.06
CA TYR A 317 -14.29 19.32 -1.18
C TYR A 317 -13.57 19.51 -2.53
N GLY A 318 -13.72 18.55 -3.44
CA GLY A 318 -13.07 18.59 -4.77
C GLY A 318 -11.61 18.12 -4.83
N ILE A 319 -10.98 17.77 -3.69
CA ILE A 319 -9.64 17.19 -3.65
C ILE A 319 -9.74 15.69 -3.29
N GLN A 320 -9.32 14.82 -4.20
CA GLN A 320 -9.26 13.38 -3.94
C GLN A 320 -7.84 13.00 -3.56
N SER A 321 -7.69 12.31 -2.42
CA SER A 321 -6.40 11.79 -2.00
C SER A 321 -6.49 10.30 -1.69
N THR A 322 -5.57 9.52 -2.25
CA THR A 322 -5.51 8.06 -2.08
C THR A 322 -4.08 7.62 -1.78
N VAL A 323 -3.92 6.83 -0.72
CA VAL A 323 -2.68 6.18 -0.33
C VAL A 323 -2.72 4.72 -0.77
N ASN A 324 -1.72 4.29 -1.53
CA ASN A 324 -1.47 2.89 -1.85
C ASN A 324 -0.18 2.44 -1.17
N THR A 325 -0.26 1.31 -0.47
CA THR A 325 0.88 0.76 0.25
C THR A 325 1.25 -0.61 -0.27
N GLY A 326 2.53 -0.93 -0.18
CA GLY A 326 3.07 -2.23 -0.54
C GLY A 326 4.43 -2.43 0.09
N GLU A 327 4.88 -3.67 0.04
CA GLU A 327 6.14 -4.10 0.62
C GLU A 327 6.85 -5.11 -0.26
N VAL A 328 8.18 -5.15 -0.13
CA VAL A 328 9.05 -6.07 -0.84
C VAL A 328 10.05 -6.68 0.13
N PHE A 329 10.29 -7.97 -0.04
CA PHE A 329 11.37 -8.71 0.60
C PHE A 329 12.36 -9.15 -0.46
N PHE A 330 13.65 -9.05 -0.14
CA PHE A 330 14.69 -9.37 -1.10
C PHE A 330 15.93 -9.93 -0.43
N THR A 331 16.78 -10.54 -1.24
CA THR A 331 18.11 -10.99 -0.89
C THR A 331 19.12 -10.40 -1.87
N CYS A 332 20.34 -10.18 -1.42
CA CYS A 332 21.45 -9.74 -2.26
C CYS A 332 22.78 -10.14 -1.60
N SER A 333 23.89 -9.97 -2.32
CA SER A 333 25.22 -10.35 -1.86
C SER A 333 26.20 -9.17 -1.95
N LYS A 334 27.11 -9.09 -1.00
CA LYS A 334 28.23 -8.13 -1.00
C LYS A 334 29.40 -8.72 -0.22
N ASN A 335 30.61 -8.67 -0.79
CA ASN A 335 31.84 -9.17 -0.16
C ASN A 335 31.71 -10.60 0.40
N ASN A 336 31.17 -11.54 -0.40
CA ASN A 336 30.87 -12.93 -0.03
C ASN A 336 29.90 -13.13 1.15
N LYS A 337 29.22 -12.06 1.60
CA LYS A 337 28.16 -12.14 2.61
C LYS A 337 26.80 -12.01 1.95
N ASN A 338 25.83 -12.74 2.49
CA ASN A 338 24.45 -12.71 2.05
C ASN A 338 23.65 -11.77 2.94
N TYR A 339 22.93 -10.87 2.30
CA TYR A 339 22.06 -9.91 2.93
C TYR A 339 20.61 -10.23 2.60
N VAL A 340 19.75 -9.92 3.56
CA VAL A 340 18.29 -9.94 3.38
C VAL A 340 17.77 -8.54 3.69
N GLY A 341 16.71 -8.15 3.01
CA GLY A 341 16.12 -6.83 3.17
C GLY A 341 14.61 -6.83 3.06
N TYR A 342 14.03 -5.79 3.63
CA TYR A 342 12.60 -5.52 3.64
C TYR A 342 12.40 -4.03 3.45
N TYR A 343 11.53 -3.63 2.51
CA TYR A 343 11.12 -2.24 2.35
C TYR A 343 9.60 -2.15 2.21
N PHE A 344 9.03 -1.22 2.97
CA PHE A 344 7.65 -0.79 2.86
C PHE A 344 7.60 0.60 2.25
N ALA A 345 6.68 0.81 1.32
CA ALA A 345 6.37 2.14 0.81
C ALA A 345 4.86 2.38 0.77
N GLY A 346 4.48 3.62 1.11
CA GLY A 346 3.15 4.17 0.95
C GLY A 346 3.21 5.43 0.10
N THR A 347 2.67 5.34 -1.11
CA THR A 347 2.59 6.47 -2.03
C THR A 347 1.22 7.11 -1.93
N ARG A 348 1.18 8.44 -1.84
CA ARG A 348 -0.06 9.22 -1.81
C ARG A 348 -0.22 9.95 -3.12
N LEU A 349 -1.29 9.65 -3.83
CA LEU A 349 -1.76 10.39 -4.99
C LEU A 349 -2.80 11.41 -4.53
N THR A 350 -2.64 12.66 -4.92
CA THR A 350 -3.60 13.74 -4.72
C THR A 350 -3.99 14.27 -6.10
N THR A 351 -5.28 14.29 -6.39
CA THR A 351 -5.84 14.78 -7.65
C THR A 351 -6.85 15.89 -7.38
N ALA A 352 -6.79 16.93 -8.21
CA ALA A 352 -7.72 18.06 -8.21
C ALA A 352 -7.80 18.64 -9.63
N TYR A 353 -9.01 18.96 -10.09
CA TYR A 353 -9.26 19.69 -11.35
C TYR A 353 -8.49 19.15 -12.59
N GLY A 354 -8.37 17.83 -12.73
CA GLY A 354 -7.69 17.19 -13.86
C GLY A 354 -6.15 17.18 -13.79
N ALA A 355 -5.57 17.70 -12.71
CA ALA A 355 -4.16 17.57 -12.38
C ALA A 355 -3.95 16.59 -11.21
N GLY A 356 -2.76 16.00 -11.13
CA GLY A 356 -2.40 15.10 -10.04
C GLY A 356 -0.94 15.21 -9.66
N ASN A 357 -0.69 15.19 -8.36
CA ASN A 357 0.65 15.09 -7.81
C ASN A 357 0.70 13.91 -6.85
N TRP A 358 1.88 13.33 -6.68
CA TRP A 358 2.07 12.24 -5.76
C TRP A 358 3.38 12.33 -5.01
N ILE A 359 3.37 11.79 -3.80
CA ILE A 359 4.53 11.78 -2.90
C ILE A 359 4.71 10.39 -2.30
N ILE A 360 5.89 10.17 -1.73
CA ILE A 360 6.16 9.01 -0.90
C ILE A 360 5.92 9.46 0.54
N GLU A 361 4.77 9.09 1.08
CA GLU A 361 4.37 9.50 2.43
C GLU A 361 4.99 8.59 3.49
N TYR A 362 5.10 7.30 3.18
CA TYR A 362 5.72 6.30 4.04
C TYR A 362 6.82 5.61 3.27
N LEU A 363 8.03 5.58 3.81
CA LEU A 363 9.14 4.79 3.28
C LEU A 363 10.00 4.36 4.44
N PHE A 364 10.13 3.07 4.65
CA PHE A 364 11.04 2.56 5.67
C PHE A 364 11.40 1.13 5.38
N GLY A 365 12.58 0.72 5.84
CA GLY A 365 13.07 -0.61 5.56
C GLY A 365 14.41 -0.86 6.20
N PHE A 366 14.88 -2.09 6.04
CA PHE A 366 16.20 -2.49 6.48
C PHE A 366 16.89 -3.37 5.43
N MET A 367 18.19 -3.46 5.57
CA MET A 367 19.03 -4.46 4.93
C MET A 367 20.03 -4.94 5.97
N ALA A 368 20.15 -6.26 6.13
CA ALA A 368 21.00 -6.84 7.15
C ALA A 368 21.68 -8.11 6.64
N GLU A 369 22.87 -8.40 7.14
CA GLU A 369 23.47 -9.72 6.98
C GLU A 369 22.47 -10.78 7.48
N LYS A 370 22.38 -11.92 6.78
CA LYS A 370 21.32 -12.91 6.94
C LYS A 370 21.11 -13.35 8.40
N SER A 371 22.20 -13.55 9.17
CA SER A 371 22.13 -13.96 10.57
C SER A 371 21.61 -12.86 11.52
N LYS A 372 21.62 -11.60 11.10
CA LYS A 372 21.20 -10.42 11.87
C LYS A 372 19.84 -9.86 11.49
N SER A 373 19.16 -10.50 10.55
CA SER A 373 17.85 -10.10 10.01
C SER A 373 16.77 -9.92 11.08
N ASP A 374 16.73 -10.78 12.09
CA ASP A 374 15.78 -10.68 13.20
C ASP A 374 16.02 -9.44 14.07
N ILE A 375 17.29 -9.11 14.33
CA ILE A 375 17.65 -7.90 15.08
C ILE A 375 17.22 -6.67 14.29
N ALA A 376 17.50 -6.63 12.98
CA ALA A 376 17.13 -5.51 12.11
C ALA A 376 15.61 -5.30 12.07
N ARG A 377 14.82 -6.38 11.98
CA ARG A 377 13.36 -6.35 12.02
C ARG A 377 12.83 -5.83 13.35
N ASP A 378 13.38 -6.29 14.47
CA ASP A 378 12.98 -5.82 15.81
C ASP A 378 13.29 -4.33 16.01
N VAL A 379 14.47 -3.87 15.56
CA VAL A 379 14.87 -2.46 15.64
C VAL A 379 13.97 -1.60 14.75
N LEU A 380 13.74 -1.97 13.48
CA LEU A 380 12.83 -1.26 12.59
C LEU A 380 11.42 -1.18 13.19
N GLY A 381 10.91 -2.30 13.70
CA GLY A 381 9.59 -2.36 14.33
C GLY A 381 9.48 -1.43 15.54
N ARG A 382 10.54 -1.29 16.35
CA ARG A 382 10.57 -0.33 17.45
C ARG A 382 10.67 1.11 16.96
N MET A 383 11.48 1.39 15.95
CA MET A 383 11.58 2.73 15.34
C MET A 383 10.21 3.20 14.84
N VAL A 384 9.51 2.36 14.07
CA VAL A 384 8.16 2.69 13.56
C VAL A 384 7.17 2.94 14.72
N LYS A 385 7.20 2.11 15.78
CA LYS A 385 6.30 2.27 16.94
C LYS A 385 6.60 3.48 17.82
N SER A 386 7.86 3.89 17.90
CA SER A 386 8.34 4.98 18.75
C SER A 386 8.39 6.32 18.03
N PHE A 387 8.22 6.34 16.70
CA PHE A 387 8.18 7.58 15.94
C PHE A 387 7.08 8.51 16.47
N ARG A 388 7.46 9.73 16.85
CA ARG A 388 6.55 10.76 17.34
C ARG A 388 6.86 12.07 16.63
N ILE A 389 5.84 12.66 16.02
CA ILE A 389 5.91 14.04 15.51
C ILE A 389 5.80 14.99 16.71
N ASN A 390 6.60 16.05 16.69
CA ASN A 390 6.49 17.12 17.67
C ASN A 390 5.22 17.96 17.35
N PRO A 391 4.22 18.00 18.26
CA PRO A 391 2.97 18.70 18.00
C PRO A 391 3.14 20.22 17.81
N GLN A 392 4.12 20.84 18.48
CA GLN A 392 4.39 22.26 18.31
C GLN A 392 4.95 22.56 16.93
N TRP A 393 5.90 21.73 16.46
CA TRP A 393 6.43 21.83 15.12
C TRP A 393 5.34 21.56 14.06
N MET A 394 4.47 20.57 14.29
CA MET A 394 3.35 20.28 13.38
C MET A 394 2.39 21.49 13.27
N ALA A 395 2.03 22.10 14.39
CA ALA A 395 1.18 23.31 14.40
C ALA A 395 1.85 24.48 13.64
N MET A 396 3.14 24.71 13.88
CA MET A 396 3.93 25.70 13.12
C MET A 396 3.88 25.40 11.62
N GLN A 397 4.12 24.14 11.22
CA GLN A 397 4.12 23.73 9.81
C GLN A 397 2.73 23.88 9.17
N THR A 398 1.65 23.58 9.89
CA THR A 398 0.28 23.83 9.41
C THR A 398 0.05 25.30 9.12
N ASN A 399 0.51 26.21 9.99
CA ASN A 399 0.39 27.65 9.78
C ASN A 399 1.21 28.12 8.55
N ILE A 400 2.43 27.63 8.38
CA ILE A 400 3.27 27.92 7.20
C ILE A 400 2.59 27.44 5.91
N ALA A 401 2.03 26.22 5.94
CA ALA A 401 1.34 25.65 4.78
C ALA A 401 0.07 26.44 4.42
N ALA A 402 -0.71 26.87 5.42
CA ALA A 402 -1.89 27.71 5.21
C ALA A 402 -1.52 29.07 4.59
N ALA A 403 -0.53 29.77 5.15
CA ALA A 403 -0.06 31.04 4.62
C ALA A 403 0.48 30.90 3.18
N THR A 404 1.25 29.85 2.91
CA THR A 404 1.75 29.57 1.55
C THR A 404 0.60 29.29 0.59
N SER A 405 -0.41 28.54 1.02
CA SER A 405 -1.57 28.20 0.19
C SER A 405 -2.41 29.44 -0.14
N GLU A 406 -2.57 30.38 0.81
CA GLU A 406 -3.23 31.66 0.56
C GLU A 406 -2.51 32.47 -0.53
N ILE A 407 -1.17 32.57 -0.44
CA ILE A 407 -0.34 33.24 -1.43
C ILE A 407 -0.47 32.55 -2.81
N VAL A 408 -0.43 31.21 -2.83
CA VAL A 408 -0.60 30.40 -4.05
C VAL A 408 -1.95 30.67 -4.70
N SER A 409 -3.04 30.60 -3.93
CA SER A 409 -4.39 30.80 -4.44
C SER A 409 -4.60 32.22 -4.97
N ARG A 410 -4.11 33.24 -4.26
CA ARG A 410 -4.20 34.64 -4.70
C ARG A 410 -3.50 34.83 -6.05
N THR A 411 -2.25 34.36 -6.14
CA THR A 411 -1.44 34.47 -7.36
C THR A 411 -2.02 33.64 -8.50
N HIS A 412 -2.58 32.45 -8.23
CA HIS A 412 -3.22 31.63 -9.27
C HIS A 412 -4.47 32.29 -9.85
N ASN A 413 -5.26 32.98 -9.02
CA ASN A 413 -6.41 33.75 -9.48
C ASN A 413 -5.96 34.92 -10.37
N GLU A 414 -4.95 35.69 -9.95
CA GLU A 414 -4.37 36.79 -10.74
C GLU A 414 -3.79 36.30 -12.09
N ILE A 415 -3.01 35.20 -12.09
CA ILE A 415 -2.46 34.61 -13.32
C ILE A 415 -3.59 34.11 -14.23
N SER A 416 -4.61 33.47 -13.69
CA SER A 416 -5.76 33.00 -14.47
C SER A 416 -6.53 34.17 -15.10
N GLU A 417 -6.69 35.29 -14.40
CA GLU A 417 -7.27 36.51 -14.94
C GLU A 417 -6.44 37.09 -16.09
N ILE A 418 -5.11 37.16 -15.93
CA ILE A 418 -4.17 37.61 -16.98
C ILE A 418 -4.21 36.68 -18.22
N ILE A 419 -4.20 35.36 -18.02
CA ILE A 419 -4.29 34.39 -19.13
C ILE A 419 -5.64 34.52 -19.84
N SER A 420 -6.74 34.62 -19.08
CA SER A 420 -8.08 34.75 -19.66
C SER A 420 -8.26 36.05 -20.44
N SER A 421 -7.72 37.16 -19.94
CA SER A 421 -7.76 38.46 -20.62
C SER A 421 -6.90 38.46 -21.89
N SER A 422 -5.72 37.84 -21.87
CA SER A 422 -4.88 37.63 -23.05
C SER A 422 -5.55 36.74 -24.10
N TYR A 423 -6.23 35.67 -23.68
CA TYR A 423 -6.99 34.80 -24.59
C TYR A 423 -8.17 35.55 -25.23
N ARG A 424 -8.97 36.28 -24.44
CA ARG A 424 -10.05 37.16 -24.95
C ARG A 424 -9.53 38.26 -25.86
N TYR A 425 -8.34 38.78 -25.60
CA TYR A 425 -7.69 39.75 -26.48
C TYR A 425 -7.30 39.13 -27.83
N ARG A 426 -6.69 37.93 -27.83
CA ARG A 426 -6.35 37.20 -29.06
C ARG A 426 -7.60 36.81 -29.87
N GLN A 427 -8.68 36.34 -29.24
CA GLN A 427 -9.92 36.06 -29.96
C GLN A 427 -10.48 37.31 -30.66
N ARG A 428 -10.50 38.46 -29.98
CA ARG A 428 -10.93 39.72 -30.61
C ARG A 428 -10.09 40.10 -31.83
N VAL A 429 -8.77 39.84 -31.80
CA VAL A 429 -7.89 40.06 -32.95
C VAL A 429 -8.15 39.07 -34.09
N TYR A 430 -8.38 37.79 -33.79
CA TYR A 430 -8.71 36.79 -34.82
C TYR A 430 -10.08 37.03 -35.45
N ASP A 431 -11.07 37.43 -34.66
CA ASP A 431 -12.41 37.79 -35.15
C ASP A 431 -12.33 39.05 -36.04
N ASP A 432 -11.53 40.04 -35.66
CA ASP A 432 -11.28 41.23 -36.50
C ASP A 432 -10.56 40.88 -37.81
N LEU A 433 -9.54 40.02 -37.76
CA LEU A 433 -8.80 39.59 -38.94
C LEU A 433 -9.67 38.76 -39.89
N SER A 434 -10.49 37.87 -39.35
CA SER A 434 -11.47 37.07 -40.11
C SER A 434 -12.55 37.94 -40.77
N ARG A 435 -13.04 38.95 -40.03
CA ARG A 435 -13.98 39.96 -40.54
C ARG A 435 -13.37 40.76 -41.69
N LYS A 436 -12.16 41.28 -41.52
CA LYS A 436 -11.42 42.03 -42.56
C LYS A 436 -11.12 41.17 -43.79
N TRP A 437 -10.76 39.91 -43.60
CA TRP A 437 -10.50 38.97 -44.69
C TRP A 437 -11.78 38.62 -45.46
N SER A 438 -12.89 38.38 -44.75
CA SER A 438 -14.21 38.15 -45.36
C SER A 438 -14.70 39.37 -46.14
N ASN A 439 -14.51 40.58 -45.59
CA ASN A 439 -14.80 41.84 -46.25
C ASN A 439 -13.95 41.98 -47.54
N ALA A 440 -12.65 41.72 -47.48
CA ALA A 440 -11.76 41.78 -48.64
C ALA A 440 -12.14 40.77 -49.76
N ILE A 441 -12.56 39.56 -49.41
CA ILE A 441 -13.01 38.54 -50.38
C ILE A 441 -14.33 38.94 -51.04
N LEU A 442 -15.26 39.50 -50.27
CA LEU A 442 -16.58 39.89 -50.75
C LEU A 442 -16.59 41.27 -51.41
N GLY A 443 -15.45 41.97 -51.44
CA GLY A 443 -15.35 43.35 -51.94
C GLY A 443 -16.15 44.33 -51.09
N LEU A 444 -16.25 44.11 -49.78
CA LEU A 444 -16.97 44.93 -48.82
C LEU A 444 -16.00 45.64 -47.85
N THR A 445 -16.46 46.71 -47.22
CA THR A 445 -15.79 47.41 -46.11
C THR A 445 -16.82 47.79 -45.04
N ASP A 446 -16.38 47.95 -43.79
CA ASP A 446 -17.24 48.39 -42.68
C ASP A 446 -17.09 49.91 -42.54
N VAL A 447 -18.20 50.64 -42.53
CA VAL A 447 -18.25 52.09 -42.32
C VAL A 447 -19.07 52.41 -41.08
N LYS A 448 -18.67 53.46 -40.37
CA LYS A 448 -19.24 53.87 -39.08
C LYS A 448 -19.62 55.35 -39.12
N ASP A 449 -20.76 55.67 -38.52
CA ASP A 449 -21.13 57.06 -38.23
C ASP A 449 -20.32 57.54 -37.01
N PRO A 450 -19.51 58.61 -37.13
CA PRO A 450 -18.66 59.09 -36.04
C PRO A 450 -19.45 59.70 -34.88
N GLU A 451 -20.69 60.16 -35.09
CA GLU A 451 -21.53 60.78 -34.06
C GLU A 451 -22.39 59.76 -33.30
N THR A 452 -23.04 58.85 -34.01
CA THR A 452 -23.96 57.86 -33.41
C THR A 452 -23.29 56.53 -33.07
N GLY A 453 -22.20 56.21 -33.76
CA GLY A 453 -21.46 54.96 -33.57
C GLY A 453 -22.07 53.73 -34.27
N GLU A 454 -23.17 53.91 -35.00
CA GLU A 454 -23.78 52.87 -35.82
C GLU A 454 -22.84 52.45 -36.98
N THR A 455 -22.88 51.16 -37.35
CA THR A 455 -21.97 50.56 -38.34
C THR A 455 -22.73 49.86 -39.47
N TRP A 456 -22.22 49.94 -40.69
CA TRP A 456 -22.79 49.30 -41.89
C TRP A 456 -21.73 48.64 -42.75
N LYS A 457 -22.13 47.62 -43.52
CA LYS A 457 -21.32 47.01 -44.57
C LYS A 457 -21.66 47.60 -45.93
N VAL A 458 -20.65 48.09 -46.63
CA VAL A 458 -20.79 48.73 -47.94
C VAL A 458 -19.77 48.19 -48.93
N SER A 459 -20.00 48.39 -50.23
CA SER A 459 -19.03 48.01 -51.25
C SER A 459 -17.71 48.77 -51.06
N SER A 460 -16.60 48.04 -51.04
CA SER A 460 -15.23 48.57 -50.94
C SER A 460 -14.78 49.25 -52.25
N GLY A 461 -13.77 50.11 -52.18
CA GLY A 461 -13.12 50.71 -53.35
C GLY A 461 -13.52 52.17 -53.64
N ARG A 462 -14.11 52.87 -52.67
CA ARG A 462 -14.41 54.30 -52.72
C ARG A 462 -13.63 55.02 -51.61
N ASN A 463 -13.22 56.27 -51.85
CA ASN A 463 -12.39 57.02 -50.90
C ASN A 463 -13.21 57.65 -49.75
N TYR A 464 -14.49 57.93 -49.99
CA TYR A 464 -15.36 58.58 -49.02
C TYR A 464 -16.77 58.00 -49.05
N TYR A 465 -17.36 57.77 -47.88
CA TYR A 465 -18.69 57.20 -47.72
C TYR A 465 -19.64 58.18 -47.03
N TRP A 466 -20.88 58.18 -47.46
CA TRP A 466 -21.89 59.14 -47.01
C TRP A 466 -23.24 58.46 -46.76
N LYS A 467 -23.96 58.85 -45.71
CA LYS A 467 -25.28 58.32 -45.35
C LYS A 467 -26.38 59.39 -45.46
N LYS A 468 -27.52 59.04 -46.05
CA LYS A 468 -28.78 59.80 -45.98
C LYS A 468 -29.92 58.81 -45.73
N SER A 469 -30.55 58.90 -44.57
CA SER A 469 -31.54 57.89 -44.12
C SER A 469 -31.00 56.46 -44.25
N ASP A 470 -31.64 55.59 -45.03
CA ASP A 470 -31.20 54.19 -45.26
C ASP A 470 -30.25 54.02 -46.46
N ILE A 471 -29.85 55.12 -47.12
CA ILE A 471 -29.01 55.09 -48.32
C ILE A 471 -27.56 55.41 -47.96
N ILE A 472 -26.62 54.56 -48.38
CA ILE A 472 -25.19 54.79 -48.26
C ILE A 472 -24.55 54.85 -49.65
N VAL A 473 -23.78 55.91 -49.91
CA VAL A 473 -23.11 56.16 -51.19
C VAL A 473 -21.61 56.31 -50.97
N GLY A 474 -20.81 55.71 -51.86
CA GLY A 474 -19.36 55.89 -51.88
C GLY A 474 -18.91 56.75 -53.07
N THR A 475 -17.95 57.64 -52.84
CA THR A 475 -17.41 58.62 -53.80
C THR A 475 -15.88 58.60 -53.78
N ASP A 476 -15.24 58.96 -54.90
CA ASP A 476 -13.76 58.93 -55.03
C ASP A 476 -13.11 60.26 -54.62
N ILE A 477 -13.88 61.35 -54.58
CA ILE A 477 -13.44 62.68 -54.15
C ILE A 477 -14.26 63.12 -52.94
N TYR A 478 -13.72 64.02 -52.11
CA TYR A 478 -14.40 64.51 -50.90
C TYR A 478 -15.45 65.58 -51.27
N GLU A 479 -16.43 65.17 -52.05
CA GLU A 479 -17.55 66.01 -52.43
C GLU A 479 -18.83 65.37 -51.92
N ARG A 480 -19.53 66.10 -51.05
CA ARG A 480 -20.77 65.63 -50.45
C ARG A 480 -21.84 65.53 -51.55
N PRO A 481 -22.52 64.38 -51.71
CA PRO A 481 -23.51 64.19 -52.78
C PRO A 481 -24.69 65.18 -52.74
N ASP A 482 -25.13 65.57 -51.54
CA ASP A 482 -26.21 66.54 -51.28
C ASP A 482 -26.16 66.99 -49.79
N ILE A 483 -26.83 68.08 -49.40
CA ILE A 483 -26.75 68.69 -48.06
C ILE A 483 -27.14 67.72 -46.93
N ASP A 484 -28.05 66.79 -47.21
CA ASP A 484 -28.61 65.82 -46.25
C ASP A 484 -27.71 64.61 -45.98
N PHE A 485 -26.55 64.51 -46.63
CA PHE A 485 -25.62 63.40 -46.41
C PHE A 485 -24.60 63.69 -45.30
N THR A 486 -24.48 62.76 -44.35
CA THR A 486 -23.46 62.79 -43.30
C THR A 486 -22.27 61.90 -43.66
N PRO A 487 -21.03 62.31 -43.37
CA PRO A 487 -19.84 61.52 -43.66
C PRO A 487 -19.77 60.29 -42.73
N LEU A 488 -19.36 59.16 -43.30
CA LEU A 488 -19.00 57.95 -42.57
C LEU A 488 -17.49 57.73 -42.63
N VAL A 489 -16.95 57.01 -41.64
CA VAL A 489 -15.54 56.62 -41.57
C VAL A 489 -15.39 55.12 -41.68
N GLU A 490 -14.38 54.65 -42.43
CA GLU A 490 -14.04 53.22 -42.43
C GLU A 490 -13.52 52.76 -41.05
N TRP A 491 -13.83 51.52 -40.67
CA TRP A 491 -13.58 50.97 -39.33
C TRP A 491 -13.01 49.55 -39.30
#